data_AF-A0A967LQQ2-F1
#
_entry.id   AF-A0A967LQQ2-F1
#
_cell.length_a   1.000
_cell.length_b   1.000
_cell.length_c   1.000
_cell.angle_alpha   90.00
_cell.angle_beta   90.00
_cell.angle_gamma   90.00
#
_symmetry.space_group_name_H-M   'P 1'
#
loop_
_entity.id
_entity.type
_entity.pdbx_description
1 polymer ?
#
loop_
_entity_poly.entity_id
_entity_poly.type
_entity_poly.pdbx_seq_one_letter_code
_entity_poly.pdbx_strand_id
1 'polypeptide(L)'
;MSRYPFQLGLPSFREAIASWMGRRFGVELDPMSELLPLIGSKEGIAHLALCYVGPGDATIVPDPGYQPYLGGTILAGGEPYRVPLRPEHDFLV
;
A
#
# COMPACT_ATOMS: atom_id res chain seq x y z
N MET A 1 -9.38 -25.65 17.57
CA MET A 1 -10.46 -24.64 17.55
C MET A 1 -9.86 -23.35 17.00
N SER A 2 -10.27 -22.88 15.82
CA SER A 2 -9.76 -21.61 15.28
C SER A 2 -10.42 -20.44 16.03
N ARG A 3 -9.62 -19.52 16.56
CA ARG A 3 -10.08 -18.27 17.18
C ARG A 3 -9.91 -17.14 16.18
N TYR A 4 -10.80 -16.15 16.23
CA TYR A 4 -10.64 -14.93 15.42
C TYR A 4 -9.28 -14.29 15.75
N PRO A 5 -8.43 -14.00 14.75
CA PRO A 5 -7.11 -13.46 14.98
C PRO A 5 -7.21 -12.06 15.60
N PHE A 6 -6.15 -11.67 16.31
CA PHE A 6 -6.02 -10.28 16.77
C PHE A 6 -6.08 -9.33 15.58
N GLN A 7 -6.70 -8.15 15.73
CA GLN A 7 -6.95 -7.22 14.61
C GLN A 7 -5.66 -6.79 13.89
N LEU A 8 -4.54 -6.69 14.63
CA LEU A 8 -3.21 -6.40 14.05
C LEU A 8 -2.51 -7.64 13.48
N GLY A 9 -3.16 -8.80 13.45
CA GLY A 9 -2.54 -10.09 13.14
C GLY A 9 -1.72 -10.67 14.30
N LEU A 10 -1.20 -11.88 14.08
CA LEU A 10 -0.39 -12.59 15.10
C LEU A 10 0.95 -11.85 15.32
N PRO A 11 1.39 -11.62 16.57
CA PRO A 11 2.69 -10.99 16.84
C PRO A 11 3.86 -11.70 16.15
N SER A 12 3.91 -13.03 16.22
CA SER A 12 4.96 -13.83 15.57
C SER A 12 4.98 -13.68 14.04
N PHE A 13 3.83 -13.43 13.42
CA PHE A 13 3.76 -13.16 11.99
C PHE A 13 4.37 -11.81 11.64
N ARG A 14 4.09 -10.77 12.45
CA ARG A 14 4.66 -9.43 12.26
C ARG A 14 6.17 -9.42 12.52
N GLU A 15 6.66 -10.12 13.53
CA GLU A 15 8.10 -10.32 13.77
C GLU A 15 8.78 -10.98 12.57
N ALA A 16 8.15 -12.01 11.99
CA ALA A 16 8.68 -12.67 10.80
C ALA A 16 8.75 -11.74 9.58
N ILE A 17 7.73 -10.88 9.39
CA ILE A 17 7.72 -9.85 8.34
C ILE A 17 8.86 -8.84 8.56
N ALA A 18 8.98 -8.25 9.75
CA ALA A 18 10.04 -7.28 10.06
C ALA A 18 11.44 -7.87 9.81
N SER A 19 11.66 -9.10 10.28
CA SER A 19 12.91 -9.82 10.08
C SER A 19 13.21 -10.10 8.59
N TRP A 20 12.17 -10.42 7.80
CA TRP A 20 12.32 -10.60 6.36
C TRP A 20 12.63 -9.30 5.63
N MET A 21 11.97 -8.19 6.00
CA MET A 21 12.23 -6.85 5.45
C MET A 21 13.68 -6.43 5.70
N GLY A 22 14.20 -6.67 6.91
CA GLY A 22 15.61 -6.44 7.24
C GLY A 22 16.56 -7.28 6.38
N ARG A 23 16.32 -8.58 6.22
CA ARG A 23 17.18 -9.45 5.40
C ARG A 23 17.12 -9.14 3.90
N ARG A 24 15.94 -8.81 3.37
CA ARG A 24 15.70 -8.68 1.92
C ARG A 24 15.98 -7.29 1.40
N PHE A 25 15.72 -6.27 2.20
CA PHE A 25 15.76 -4.87 1.78
C PHE A 25 16.60 -3.98 2.71
N GLY A 26 17.10 -4.50 3.84
CA GLY A 26 17.86 -3.71 4.81
C GLY A 26 17.00 -2.72 5.60
N VAL A 27 15.69 -2.94 5.67
CA VAL A 27 14.74 -2.05 6.37
C VAL A 27 14.44 -2.60 7.77
N GLU A 28 14.70 -1.80 8.80
CA GLU A 28 14.29 -2.08 10.17
C GLU A 28 12.86 -1.54 10.40
N LEU A 29 11.99 -2.38 10.96
CA LEU A 29 10.59 -2.05 11.25
C LEU A 29 10.22 -2.54 12.65
N ASP A 30 9.49 -1.72 13.41
CA ASP A 30 8.84 -2.12 14.66
C ASP A 30 7.63 -3.01 14.34
N PRO A 31 7.64 -4.31 14.73
CA PRO A 31 6.56 -5.22 14.43
C PRO A 31 5.24 -4.87 15.13
N MET A 32 5.26 -4.01 16.14
CA MET A 32 4.09 -3.60 16.90
C MET A 32 3.39 -2.37 16.32
N SER A 33 4.13 -1.39 15.79
CA SER A 33 3.59 -0.11 15.32
C SER A 33 3.66 0.11 13.81
N GLU A 34 4.56 -0.57 13.09
CA GLU A 34 4.84 -0.27 11.67
C GLU A 34 4.36 -1.36 10.71
N LEU A 35 3.70 -2.40 11.22
CA LEU A 35 3.21 -3.53 10.41
C LEU A 35 1.72 -3.79 10.62
N LEU A 36 0.98 -3.79 9.50
CA LEU A 36 -0.42 -4.17 9.41
C LEU A 36 -0.61 -5.26 8.35
N PRO A 37 -0.84 -6.53 8.76
CA PRO A 37 -1.24 -7.59 7.86
C PRO A 37 -2.59 -7.31 7.20
N LEU A 38 -2.69 -7.60 5.91
CA LEU A 38 -3.89 -7.35 5.11
C LEU A 38 -4.39 -8.62 4.44
N ILE A 39 -5.65 -8.60 4.02
CA ILE A 39 -6.27 -9.68 3.23
C ILE A 39 -5.84 -9.68 1.75
N GLY A 40 -4.84 -8.88 1.40
CA GLY A 40 -4.19 -8.83 0.09
C GLY A 40 -3.70 -7.43 -0.26
N SER A 41 -2.66 -7.35 -1.09
CA SER A 41 -2.04 -6.07 -1.47
C SER A 41 -2.98 -5.13 -2.23
N LYS A 42 -3.86 -5.67 -3.09
CA LYS A 42 -4.84 -4.87 -3.85
C LYS A 42 -5.76 -4.05 -2.94
N GLU A 43 -6.27 -4.69 -1.89
CA GLU A 43 -7.18 -4.07 -0.93
C GLU A 43 -6.43 -3.06 -0.06
N GLY A 44 -5.21 -3.40 0.36
CA GLY A 44 -4.32 -2.47 1.07
C GLY A 44 -4.01 -1.18 0.33
N ILE A 45 -3.64 -1.30 -0.96
CA ILE A 45 -3.33 -0.14 -1.80
C ILE A 45 -4.55 0.78 -1.93
N ALA A 46 -5.76 0.19 -2.08
CA ALA A 46 -6.98 0.99 -2.16
C ALA A 46 -7.32 1.67 -0.83
N HIS A 47 -7.19 0.96 0.30
CA HIS A 47 -7.46 1.54 1.63
C HIS A 47 -6.43 2.58 2.06
N LEU A 48 -5.18 2.47 1.60
CA LEU A 48 -4.16 3.47 1.89
C LEU A 48 -4.60 4.87 1.47
N ALA A 49 -5.27 5.00 0.32
CA ALA A 49 -5.82 6.27 -0.13
C ALA A 49 -6.86 6.83 0.87
N LEU A 50 -7.73 5.98 1.41
CA LEU A 50 -8.74 6.39 2.40
C LEU A 50 -8.13 6.90 3.72
N CYS A 51 -6.88 6.54 4.02
CA CYS A 51 -6.18 7.03 5.21
C CYS A 51 -5.52 8.39 5.01
N TYR A 52 -5.18 8.78 3.78
CA TYR A 52 -4.28 9.91 3.50
C TYR A 52 -4.80 10.93 2.50
N VAL A 53 -5.89 10.64 1.78
CA VAL A 53 -6.42 11.46 0.70
C VAL A 53 -7.82 11.94 1.05
N GLY A 54 -8.12 13.21 0.76
CA GLY A 54 -9.46 13.77 0.84
C GLY A 54 -9.79 14.72 -0.32
N PRO A 55 -10.96 15.37 -0.27
CA PRO A 55 -11.35 16.38 -1.24
C PRO A 55 -10.34 17.51 -1.37
N GLY A 56 -9.87 17.75 -2.60
CA GLY A 56 -8.86 18.76 -2.92
C GLY A 56 -7.42 18.25 -2.94
N ASP A 57 -7.17 17.02 -2.48
CA ASP A 57 -5.87 16.37 -2.62
C ASP A 57 -5.76 15.68 -3.98
N ALA A 58 -4.52 15.56 -4.46
CA ALA A 58 -4.20 14.83 -5.68
C ALA A 58 -3.21 13.68 -5.42
N THR A 59 -3.36 12.59 -6.17
CA THR A 59 -2.38 11.49 -6.17
C THR A 59 -1.71 11.35 -7.53
N ILE A 60 -0.43 10.99 -7.54
CA ILE A 60 0.30 10.72 -8.78
C ILE A 60 0.05 9.26 -9.18
N VAL A 61 -0.54 9.05 -10.36
CA VAL A 61 -0.89 7.71 -10.87
C VAL A 61 -0.20 7.46 -12.22
N PRO A 62 0.65 6.42 -12.37
CA PRO A 62 1.27 6.10 -13.64
C PRO A 62 0.24 5.64 -14.70
N ASP A 63 0.49 5.96 -15.97
CA ASP A 63 -0.31 5.53 -17.12
C ASP A 63 0.60 5.04 -18.28
N PRO A 64 0.67 3.72 -18.58
CA PRO A 64 -0.11 2.64 -17.99
C PRO A 64 0.26 2.35 -16.52
N GLY A 65 -0.72 1.95 -15.71
CA GLY A 65 -0.50 1.69 -14.28
C GLY A 65 -1.56 0.79 -13.63
N TYR A 66 -1.26 0.39 -12.38
CA TYR A 66 -2.12 -0.51 -11.61
C TYR A 66 -3.40 0.22 -11.14
N GLN A 67 -4.56 -0.28 -11.57
CA GLN A 67 -5.86 0.41 -11.40
C GLN A 67 -6.26 0.76 -9.95
N PRO A 68 -5.92 -0.02 -8.91
CA PRO A 68 -6.23 0.34 -7.53
C PRO A 68 -5.68 1.69 -7.06
N TYR A 69 -4.61 2.22 -7.66
CA TYR A 69 -4.14 3.58 -7.36
C TYR A 69 -5.18 4.64 -7.74
N LEU A 70 -5.78 4.49 -8.93
CA LEU A 70 -6.85 5.36 -9.42
C LEU A 70 -8.13 5.16 -8.61
N GLY A 71 -8.54 3.89 -8.43
CA GLY A 71 -9.78 3.56 -7.72
C GLY A 71 -9.77 4.04 -6.27
N GLY A 72 -8.67 3.81 -5.54
CA GLY A 72 -8.53 4.27 -4.15
C GLY A 72 -8.63 5.78 -4.03
N THR A 73 -7.96 6.52 -4.93
CA THR A 73 -7.98 7.99 -4.95
C THR A 73 -9.40 8.53 -5.14
N ILE A 74 -10.12 8.03 -6.14
CA ILE A 74 -11.49 8.47 -6.45
C ILE A 74 -12.43 8.15 -5.28
N LEU A 75 -12.30 6.97 -4.68
CA LEU A 75 -13.12 6.57 -3.54
C LEU A 75 -12.84 7.40 -2.27
N ALA A 76 -11.61 7.89 -2.11
CA ALA A 76 -11.24 8.81 -1.05
C ALA A 76 -11.69 10.26 -1.31
N GLY A 77 -12.25 10.56 -2.49
CA GLY A 77 -12.68 11.90 -2.88
C GLY A 77 -11.55 12.80 -3.40
N GLY A 78 -10.34 12.26 -3.58
CA GLY A 78 -9.23 12.96 -4.20
C GLY A 78 -9.25 12.90 -5.73
N GLU A 79 -8.32 13.62 -6.35
CA GLU A 79 -8.18 13.74 -7.79
C GLU A 79 -6.94 12.98 -8.31
N PRO A 80 -7.08 11.92 -9.13
CA PRO A 80 -5.94 11.20 -9.67
C PRO A 80 -5.27 12.02 -10.79
N TYR A 81 -4.02 12.43 -10.57
CA TYR A 81 -3.17 13.04 -11.58
C TYR A 81 -2.39 11.96 -12.34
N ARG A 82 -2.77 11.72 -13.60
CA ARG A 82 -2.14 10.69 -14.43
C ARG A 82 -0.83 11.16 -15.04
N VAL A 83 0.22 10.37 -14.86
CA VAL A 83 1.56 10.60 -15.44
C VAL A 83 1.82 9.57 -16.55
N PRO A 84 1.87 10.00 -17.82
CA PRO A 84 2.17 9.11 -18.94
C PRO A 84 3.58 8.52 -18.85
N LEU A 85 3.66 7.21 -18.69
CA LEU A 85 4.90 6.43 -18.80
C LEU A 85 5.14 6.10 -20.26
N ARG A 86 6.26 6.57 -20.78
CA ARG A 86 6.55 6.53 -22.21
C ARG A 86 7.63 5.49 -22.54
N PRO A 87 7.52 4.79 -23.68
CA PRO A 87 8.53 3.80 -24.08
C PRO A 87 9.94 4.39 -24.18
N GLU A 88 10.09 5.65 -24.62
CA GLU A 88 11.39 6.31 -24.71
C GLU A 88 12.10 6.55 -23.36
N HIS A 89 11.37 6.38 -22.25
CA HIS A 89 11.89 6.47 -20.87
C HIS A 89 11.80 5.12 -20.15
N ASP A 90 11.72 4.01 -20.89
CA ASP A 90 11.60 2.66 -20.34
C ASP A 90 10.38 2.48 -19.40
N PHE A 91 9.32 3.27 -19.60
CA PHE A 91 8.15 3.33 -18.73
C PHE A 91 8.48 3.68 -17.26
N LEU A 92 9.51 4.49 -17.02
CA LEU A 92 9.84 5.03 -15.70
C LEU A 92 9.18 6.39 -15.45
N VAL A 93 8.90 6.70 -14.18
CA VAL A 93 8.44 8.02 -13.70
C VAL A 93 9.62 8.96 -13.58
#